data_AF-A0A3D0RY55-F1
#
_entry.id   AF-A0A3D0RY55-F1
#
_cell.length_a   1.000
_cell.length_b   1.000
_cell.length_c   1.000
_cell.angle_alpha   90.00
_cell.angle_beta   90.00
_cell.angle_gamma   90.00
#
_symmetry.space_group_name_H-M   'P 1'
#
loop_
_entity.id
_entity.type
_entity.pdbx_description
1 polymer ?
#
loop_
_entity_poly.entity_id
_entity_poly.type
_entity_poly.pdbx_seq_one_letter_code
_entity_poly.pdbx_strand_id
1 'polypeptide(L)' 'MPGMDGFAVAKRLREFSLTYLIMLTSMASEIDIIQGFEAGADDY' A
#
# COMPACT_ATOMS: atom_id res chain seq x y z
N MET A 1 -6.03 -5.36 7.65
CA MET A 1 -7.47 -5.03 7.81
C MET A 1 -8.28 -6.31 7.65
N PRO A 2 -9.18 -6.68 8.58
CA PRO A 2 -9.98 -7.89 8.38
C PRO A 2 -10.84 -7.74 7.12
N GLY A 3 -10.60 -8.62 6.15
CA GLY A 3 -11.38 -8.70 4.90
C GLY A 3 -10.98 -7.74 3.78
N MET A 4 -9.92 -6.94 3.94
CA MET A 4 -9.45 -6.02 2.89
C MET A 4 -7.94 -6.14 2.67
N ASP A 5 -7.56 -6.29 1.41
CA ASP A 5 -6.17 -6.25 0.96
C ASP A 5 -5.66 -4.81 0.94
N GLY A 6 -4.59 -4.55 1.69
CA GLY A 6 -3.99 -3.22 1.82
C GLY A 6 -3.51 -2.64 0.49
N PHE A 7 -3.02 -3.48 -0.42
CA PHE A 7 -2.56 -3.04 -1.75
C PHE A 7 -3.73 -2.58 -2.61
N ALA A 8 -4.83 -3.34 -2.62
CA ALA A 8 -6.04 -2.95 -3.33
C ALA A 8 -6.63 -1.63 -2.80
N VAL A 9 -6.53 -1.40 -1.48
CA VAL A 9 -6.92 -0.13 -0.86
C VAL A 9 -6.03 1.02 -1.31
N ALA A 10 -4.70 0.85 -1.28
CA ALA A 10 -3.75 1.86 -1.71
C ALA A 10 -3.99 2.27 -3.17
N LYS A 11 -4.17 1.29 -4.05
CA LYS A 11 -4.45 1.53 -5.47
C LYS A 11 -5.73 2.34 -5.68
N ARG A 12 -6.80 1.99 -4.97
CA ARG A 12 -8.08 2.70 -5.06
C ARG A 12 -7.99 4.11 -4.45
N LEU A 13 -7.20 4.30 -3.39
CA LEU A 13 -6.97 5.62 -2.81
C LEU A 13 -6.27 6.54 -3.82
N ARG A 14 -5.30 6.01 -4.59
CA ARG A 14 -4.57 6.76 -5.62
C ARG A 14 -5.38 7.20 -6.82
N GLU A 15 -6.53 6.57 -7.07
CA GLU A 15 -7.43 7.01 -8.14
C GLU A 15 -8.03 8.40 -7.88
N PHE A 16 -8.12 8.82 -6.61
CA PHE A 16 -8.77 10.09 -6.25
C PHE A 16 -8.00 10.97 -5.26
N SER A 17 -6.92 10.46 -4.65
CA SER A 17 -6.14 11.20 -3.65
C SER A 17 -4.63 11.01 -3.81
N LEU A 18 -3.92 12.13 -3.62
CA LEU A 18 -2.45 12.19 -3.54
C LEU A 18 -1.95 12.40 -2.11
N THR A 19 -2.79 12.17 -1.10
CA THR A 19 -2.37 12.20 0.31
C THR A 19 -1.21 11.23 0.54
N TYR A 20 -0.27 11.62 1.40
CA TYR A 20 0.88 10.79 1.76
C TYR A 20 0.44 9.45 2.36
N LEU A 21 0.99 8.33 1.86
CA LEU A 21 0.53 6.97 2.14
C LEU A 21 1.70 6.10 2.64
N ILE A 22 1.60 5.61 3.88
CA ILE A 22 2.60 4.74 4.51
C ILE A 22 2.00 3.34 4.73
N MET A 23 2.73 2.30 4.33
CA MET A 23 2.27 0.91 4.36
C MET A 23 2.79 0.11 5.57
N LEU A 24 2.07 0.18 6.67
CA LEU A 24 2.42 -0.59 7.88
C LEU A 24 2.12 -2.09 7.71
N THR A 25 3.17 -2.91 7.81
CA THR A 25 3.05 -4.38 7.77
C THR A 25 3.93 -5.05 8.83
N SER A 26 3.48 -6.21 9.32
CA SER A 26 4.30 -7.11 10.14
C SER A 26 5.18 -8.05 9.31
N MET A 27 4.96 -8.11 7.99
CA MET A 27 5.71 -8.92 7.03
C MET A 27 6.22 -8.00 5.92
N ALA A 28 7.52 -7.69 5.96
CA ALA A 28 8.20 -6.80 5.03
C ALA A 28 9.18 -7.61 4.18
N SER A 29 8.66 -8.54 3.37
CA SER A 29 9.51 -9.16 2.34
C SER A 29 9.81 -8.13 1.25
N GLU A 30 10.92 -8.30 0.54
CA GLU A 30 11.29 -7.42 -0.58
C GLU A 30 10.18 -7.35 -1.64
N ILE A 31 9.49 -8.48 -1.87
CA ILE A 31 8.37 -8.58 -2.82
C ILE A 31 7.20 -7.69 -2.35
N ASP A 32 6.87 -7.72 -1.05
CA ASP A 32 5.76 -6.93 -0.50
C ASP A 32 6.06 -5.43 -0.67
N ILE A 33 7.29 -5.02 -0.37
CA ILE A 33 7.74 -3.63 -0.47
C ILE A 33 7.57 -3.10 -1.90
N ILE A 34 8.05 -3.86 -2.89
CA ILE A 34 7.89 -3.51 -4.31
C ILE A 34 6.40 -3.37 -4.65
N GLN A 35 5.58 -4.33 -4.22
CA GLN A 35 4.13 -4.32 -4.49
C GLN A 35 3.42 -3.11 -3.88
N GLY A 36 3.81 -2.68 -2.68
CA GLY A 36 3.21 -1.50 -2.06
C GLY A 36 3.60 -0.20 -2.76
N PHE A 37 4.84 -0.06 -3.21
CA PHE A 37 5.23 1.08 -4.05
C PHE A 37 4.47 1.10 -5.38
N GLU A 38 4.30 -0.05 -6.05
CA GLU A 38 3.49 -0.16 -7.27
C GLU A 38 1.99 0.14 -7.03
N ALA A 39 1.48 -0.21 -5.85
CA ALA A 39 0.12 0.13 -5.43
C ALA A 39 -0.03 1.62 -5.05
N GLY A 40 1.08 2.35 -4.94
CA GLY A 40 1.11 3.79 -4.71
C GLY A 40 1.42 4.20 -3.27
N ALA A 41 2.06 3.35 -2.47
CA ALA A 41 2.67 3.79 -1.21
C ALA A 41 3.80 4.78 -1.48
N ASP A 42 3.96 5.78 -0.60
CA ASP A 42 5.12 6.66 -0.59
C ASP A 42 6.23 6.14 0.33
N ASP A 43 5.84 5.34 1.34
CA ASP A 43 6.74 4.74 2.32
C ASP A 43 6.14 3.46 2.91
N TYR A 44 6.93 2.74 3.71
CA TYR A 44 6.59 1.46 4.33
C TYR A 44 6.58 1.53 5.86
#